data_AF-A0A9E5TRQ3-F1
#
_entry.id   AF-A0A9E5TRQ3-F1
#
_cell.length_a   1.000
_cell.length_b   1.000
_cell.length_c   1.000
_cell.angle_alpha   90.00
_cell.angle_beta   90.00
_cell.angle_gamma   90.00
#
_symmetry.space_group_name_H-M   'P 1'
#
loop_
_entity.id
_entity.type
_entity.pdbx_description
1 polymer ?
#
loop_
_entity_poly.entity_id
_entity_poly.type
_entity_poly.pdbx_seq_one_letter_code
_entity_poly.pdbx_strand_id
1 'polypeptide(L)' 'MADELRKQHSDIEVELIKGSGGAFEVCRDGKLIFSKLSTGRFPEPEEILDILAA' A
#
# COMPACT_ATOMS: atom_id res chain seq x y z
N MET A 1 3.34 7.29 -5.61
CA MET A 1 2.68 6.32 -4.70
C MET A 1 1.69 6.97 -3.74
N ALA A 2 2.07 7.45 -2.54
CA ALA A 2 1.08 7.95 -1.57
C ALA A 2 0.24 9.16 -2.07
N ASP A 3 0.87 10.07 -2.80
CA ASP A 3 0.19 11.22 -3.43
C ASP A 3 -0.80 10.82 -4.55
N GLU A 4 -0.53 9.73 -5.29
CA GLU A 4 -1.41 9.27 -6.37
C GLU A 4 -2.65 8.58 -5.84
N LEU A 5 -2.50 7.80 -4.77
CA LEU A 5 -3.61 7.15 -4.08
C LEU A 5 -4.65 8.18 -3.60
N ARG A 6 -4.19 9.26 -2.97
CA ARG A 6 -5.06 10.37 -2.52
C ARG A 6 -5.74 11.12 -3.67
N LYS A 7 -5.13 11.16 -4.86
CA LYS A 7 -5.69 11.83 -6.03
C LYS A 7 -6.75 11.00 -6.75
N GLN A 8 -6.54 9.69 -6.88
CA GLN A 8 -7.48 8.82 -7.58
C GLN A 8 -8.66 8.38 -6.72
N HIS A 9 -8.48 8.32 -5.40
CA HIS A 9 -9.53 7.93 -4.49
C HIS A 9 -9.60 8.90 -3.30
N SER A 10 -10.60 9.77 -3.32
CA SER A 10 -10.86 10.72 -2.23
C SER A 10 -11.48 10.07 -0.98
N ASP A 11 -11.95 8.82 -1.09
CA ASP A 11 -12.58 8.04 -0.02
C ASP A 11 -11.66 7.04 0.69
N ILE A 12 -10.36 6.99 0.36
CA ILE A 12 -9.42 6.05 1.00
C ILE A 12 -8.46 6.80 1.94
N GLU A 13 -8.44 6.36 3.20
CA GLU A 13 -7.49 6.85 4.19
C GLU A 13 -6.12 6.18 3.97
N VAL A 14 -5.16 6.96 3.47
CA VAL A 14 -3.78 6.51 3.31
C VAL A 14 -2.95 7.03 4.49
N GLU A 15 -2.63 6.12 5.42
CA GLU A 15 -1.66 6.36 6.49
C GLU A 15 -0.28 5.81 6.10
N LEU A 16 0.72 6.69 6.13
CA LEU A 16 2.12 6.32 5.97
C LEU A 16 2.72 6.03 7.34
N ILE A 17 2.69 4.76 7.73
CA ILE A 17 3.33 4.30 8.96
C ILE A 17 4.82 4.12 8.69
N LYS A 18 5.67 4.85 9.44
CA LYS A 18 7.13 4.66 9.37
C LYS A 18 7.50 3.28 9.91
N GLY A 19 7.64 2.31 9.02
CA GLY A 19 8.16 0.99 9.34
C GLY A 19 9.63 1.06 9.80
N SER A 20 9.98 0.24 10.79
CA SER A 20 11.38 0.04 11.19
C SER A 20 12.02 -1.06 10.32
N GLY A 21 13.30 -0.92 9.97
CA GLY A 21 14.07 -2.01 9.33
C GLY A 21 13.80 -2.24 7.83
N GLY A 22 13.21 -1.29 7.10
CA GLY A 22 13.01 -1.39 5.65
C GLY A 22 11.84 -2.27 5.20
N ALA A 23 11.00 -2.69 6.15
CA ALA A 23 9.72 -3.33 5.91
C ALA A 23 8.75 -2.37 5.22
N PHE A 24 8.07 -2.85 4.19
CA PHE A 24 7.00 -2.13 3.52
C PHE A 24 5.79 -3.05 3.45
N GLU A 25 4.76 -2.72 4.20
CA GLU A 25 3.54 -3.51 4.34
C GLU A 25 2.36 -2.63 3.97
N VAL A 26 1.46 -3.18 3.15
CA VAL A 26 0.24 -2.51 2.74
C VAL A 26 -0.93 -3.33 3.28
N CYS A 27 -1.77 -2.68 4.07
CA CYS A 27 -2.97 -3.28 4.65
C CYS A 27 -4.20 -2.52 4.17
N ARG A 28 -5.27 -3.27 3.86
CA ARG A 28 -6.58 -2.75 3.52
C ARG A 28 -7.61 -3.34 4.49
N ASP A 29 -8.40 -2.50 5.16
CA ASP A 29 -9.40 -2.95 6.15
C ASP A 29 -8.84 -3.94 7.19
N GLY A 30 -7.60 -3.72 7.62
CA GLY A 30 -6.90 -4.62 8.56
C GLY A 30 -6.38 -5.93 7.97
N LYS A 31 -6.55 -6.18 6.66
CA LYS A 31 -5.95 -7.32 5.95
C LYS A 31 -4.66 -6.89 5.25
N LEU A 32 -3.57 -7.60 5.53
CA LEU A 32 -2.31 -7.44 4.82
C LEU A 32 -2.49 -7.90 3.37
N ILE A 33 -2.46 -6.94 2.44
CA ILE A 33 -2.58 -7.20 1.01
C ILE A 33 -1.22 -7.28 0.31
N PHE A 34 -0.18 -6.67 0.91
CA PHE A 34 1.17 -6.73 0.37
C PHE A 34 2.21 -6.68 1.50
N SER A 35 3.26 -7.47 1.38
CA SER A 35 4.46 -7.35 2.21
C SER A 35 5.72 -7.46 1.35
N LYS A 36 6.53 -6.40 1.38
CA LYS A 36 7.86 -6.38 0.77
C LYS A 36 8.80 -7.39 1.43
N LEU A 37 8.61 -7.71 2.70
CA LEU A 37 9.40 -8.74 3.38
C LEU A 37 9.10 -10.13 2.79
N SER A 38 7.84 -10.39 2.42
CA SER A 38 7.46 -11.65 1.76
C SER A 38 7.85 -11.69 0.28
N THR A 39 7.71 -10.58 -0.44
CA THR A 39 7.93 -10.56 -1.91
C THR A 39 9.37 -10.21 -2.30
N GLY A 40 10.16 -9.63 -1.38
CA GLY A 40 11.53 -9.19 -1.64
C GLY A 40 11.67 -7.99 -2.58
N ARG A 41 10.54 -7.38 -3.00
CA ARG A 41 10.50 -6.26 -3.94
C ARG A 41 9.50 -5.19 -3.51
N PHE A 42 9.64 -3.98 -4.04
CA PHE A 42 8.59 -2.98 -3.91
C PHE A 42 7.43 -3.31 -4.85
N PRO A 43 6.18 -3.08 -4.43
CA PRO A 43 5.03 -3.25 -5.32
C PRO A 43 5.02 -2.15 -6.37
N GLU A 44 4.39 -2.40 -7.51
CA GLU A 44 4.05 -1.35 -8.47
C GLU A 44 2.88 -0.50 -7.93
N PRO A 45 2.82 0.82 -8.23
CA PRO A 45 1.70 1.66 -7.81
C PRO A 45 0.36 1.12 -8.31
N GLU A 46 0.32 0.65 -9.56
CA GLU A 46 -0.87 0.09 -10.19
C GLU A 46 -1.33 -1.22 -9.52
N GLU A 47 -0.38 -2.07 -9.08
CA GLU A 47 -0.68 -3.34 -8.40
C GLU A 47 -1.37 -3.08 -7.06
N ILE A 48 -0.91 -2.08 -6.29
CA ILE A 48 -1.56 -1.69 -5.03
C ILE A 48 -2.92 -1.04 -5.28
N LEU A 49 -3.03 -0.20 -6.31
CA LEU A 49 -4.30 0.46 -6.67
C LEU A 49 -5.36 -0.57 -7.06
N ASP A 50 -5.01 -1.58 -7.87
CA ASP A 50 -5.93 -2.64 -8.30
C ASP A 50 -6.43 -3.46 -7.11
N ILE A 51 -5.53 -3.83 -6.19
CA ILE A 51 -5.89 -4.55 -4.96
C ILE A 51 -6.71 -3.68 -3.99
N LEU A 52 -6.54 -2.34 -4.02
CA LEU A 52 -7.34 -1.40 -3.23
C LEU A 52 -8.71 -1.07 -3.85
N ALA A 53 -8.85 -1.19 -5.17
CA ALA A 53 -10.09 -0.89 -5.88
C ALA A 53 -11.08 -2.06 -5.93
N ALA A 54 -10.62 -3.31 -5.74
CA ALA A 54 -11.43 -4.53 -5.77
C ALA A 54 -12.42 -4.68 -4.60
#